data_AF-A0A843HBH0-F1
#
_entry.id   AF-A0A843HBH0-F1
#
_cell.length_a   1.000
_cell.length_b   1.000
_cell.length_c   1.000
_cell.angle_alpha   90.00
_cell.angle_beta   90.00
_cell.angle_gamma   90.00
#
_symmetry.space_group_name_H-M   'P 1'
#
loop_
_entity.id
_entity.type
_entity.pdbx_description
1 polymer ?
#
loop_
_entity_poly.entity_id
_entity_poly.type
_entity_poly.pdbx_seq_one_letter_code
_entity_poly.pdbx_strand_id
1 'polypeptide(L)'
;MKTKIPRDKIHWSWRPLDGYNKPFNFAMSPREPGKTDSTWWEKIYCPWTINHKPWMYVVRQSVAITEALIQDIEDTLNKWSITPIEFSYKKGTFKDGIVDVKIGEQLFFRVVSLSIPLQRIKLAKIPNIGGVFSDEYIIDPRSGEKYLPNEAFKIKEAYTTWRRSYEGKGFLKWYFAGNPYSLFNPVFVDWDVEINKLRKGQAYVGDMFVIYWGVLHPELKKQLLEKNPFYKFDEEYTQYAMEGTAVNDANIRLGVMPPNYQLQFVLRYQKKNIGIFKNNYIEDLQDKYYCQFLDEVSARRTIYCFDFSDMMDRTILLSLDEREKLQRFKESMRKRTVVFKDINVYYFIEEIYKNL
;
A
#
# COMPACT_ATOMS: atom_id res chain seq x y z
N MET A 1 -3.14 -19.38 26.42
CA MET A 1 -3.01 -18.13 27.19
C MET A 1 -4.41 -17.66 27.57
N LYS A 2 -4.68 -17.32 28.84
CA LYS A 2 -5.99 -16.77 29.24
C LYS A 2 -6.02 -15.29 28.83
N THR A 3 -7.12 -14.83 28.23
CA THR A 3 -7.32 -13.44 27.79
C THR A 3 -8.45 -12.80 28.59
N LYS A 4 -8.42 -11.47 28.78
CA LYS A 4 -9.53 -10.74 29.43
C LYS A 4 -10.82 -10.84 28.60
N ILE A 5 -10.68 -10.74 27.28
CA ILE A 5 -11.78 -10.75 26.33
C ILE A 5 -11.64 -12.03 25.47
N PRO A 6 -12.65 -12.92 25.44
CA PRO A 6 -12.63 -14.09 24.57
C PRO A 6 -12.75 -13.67 23.10
N ARG A 7 -12.07 -14.39 22.21
CA ARG A 7 -12.13 -14.13 20.77
C ARG A 7 -13.49 -14.57 20.21
N ASP A 8 -14.18 -13.65 19.55
CA ASP A 8 -15.39 -13.96 18.79
C ASP A 8 -15.10 -14.39 17.33
N LYS A 9 -16.16 -14.62 16.56
CA LYS A 9 -16.08 -15.04 15.15
C LYS A 9 -16.47 -13.93 14.17
N ILE A 10 -16.75 -12.72 14.66
CA ILE A 10 -17.28 -11.62 13.85
C ILE A 10 -16.21 -10.56 13.51
N HIS A 11 -15.12 -10.51 14.29
CA HIS A 11 -13.95 -9.67 14.02
C HIS A 11 -12.91 -10.34 13.12
N TRP A 12 -11.88 -9.58 12.73
CA TRP A 12 -10.87 -9.99 11.76
C TRP A 12 -10.17 -11.31 12.12
N SER A 13 -9.87 -12.07 11.06
CA SER A 13 -9.02 -13.25 11.16
C SER A 13 -8.01 -13.28 10.02
N TRP A 14 -6.76 -13.58 10.36
CA TRP A 14 -5.68 -13.78 9.39
C TRP A 14 -5.71 -15.17 8.74
N ARG A 15 -6.57 -16.09 9.20
CA ARG A 15 -6.68 -17.47 8.66
C ARG A 15 -6.82 -17.54 7.13
N PRO A 16 -7.63 -16.67 6.47
CA PRO A 16 -7.74 -16.68 5.01
C PRO A 16 -6.41 -16.39 4.29
N LEU A 17 -5.46 -15.72 4.95
CA LEU A 17 -4.13 -15.45 4.40
C LEU A 17 -3.14 -16.55 4.79
N ASP A 18 -3.15 -16.96 6.05
CA ASP A 18 -2.19 -17.93 6.61
C ASP A 18 -2.19 -19.29 5.86
N GLY A 19 -3.36 -19.72 5.39
CA GLY A 19 -3.52 -21.01 4.70
C GLY A 19 -2.71 -21.14 3.41
N TYR A 20 -2.34 -20.02 2.78
CA TYR A 20 -1.57 -20.01 1.53
C TYR A 20 -0.06 -20.05 1.74
N ASN A 21 0.41 -19.92 2.99
CA ASN A 21 1.82 -19.98 3.36
C ASN A 21 2.75 -19.08 2.50
N LYS A 22 2.32 -17.87 2.15
CA LYS A 22 3.12 -16.92 1.36
C LYS A 22 4.00 -15.99 2.23
N PRO A 23 5.15 -15.51 1.72
CA PRO A 23 5.99 -14.57 2.46
C PRO A 23 5.30 -13.23 2.70
N PHE A 24 4.59 -12.68 1.71
CA PHE A 24 3.90 -11.40 1.83
C PHE A 24 2.39 -11.60 1.89
N ASN A 25 1.73 -11.03 2.91
CA ASN A 25 0.33 -11.26 3.22
C ASN A 25 -0.37 -9.91 3.35
N PHE A 26 -1.24 -9.56 2.40
CA PHE A 26 -1.94 -8.28 2.38
C PHE A 26 -3.39 -8.46 2.80
N ALA A 27 -3.75 -7.85 3.91
CA ALA A 27 -5.11 -7.72 4.40
C ALA A 27 -5.64 -6.36 3.97
N MET A 28 -6.56 -6.38 3.02
CA MET A 28 -7.31 -5.21 2.60
C MET A 28 -8.75 -5.38 3.06
N SER A 29 -9.23 -4.55 4.00
CA SER A 29 -10.60 -4.69 4.50
C SER A 29 -11.17 -3.36 4.99
N PRO A 30 -12.50 -3.27 5.18
CA PRO A 30 -13.13 -2.12 5.84
C PRO A 30 -12.43 -1.77 7.17
N ARG A 31 -12.63 -0.56 7.69
CA ARG A 31 -11.86 0.02 8.81
C ARG A 31 -12.04 -0.72 10.14
N GLU A 32 -13.27 -1.11 10.43
CA GLU A 32 -13.73 -1.52 11.77
C GLU A 32 -13.54 -2.99 12.23
N PRO A 33 -13.09 -3.99 11.43
CA PRO A 33 -13.03 -5.37 11.88
C PRO A 33 -11.86 -5.68 12.84
N GLY A 34 -11.00 -4.70 13.19
CA GLY A 34 -9.90 -4.91 14.15
C GLY A 34 -8.65 -5.59 13.56
N LYS A 35 -8.25 -5.23 12.34
CA LYS A 35 -7.04 -5.78 11.68
C LYS A 35 -5.77 -5.54 12.51
N THR A 36 -5.57 -4.32 12.97
CA THR A 36 -4.39 -3.90 13.72
C THR A 36 -4.33 -4.59 15.09
N ASP A 37 -5.41 -4.51 15.87
CA ASP A 37 -5.53 -5.14 17.18
C ASP A 37 -5.29 -6.66 17.11
N SER A 38 -5.95 -7.35 16.18
CA SER A 38 -5.76 -8.79 16.00
C SER A 38 -4.34 -9.15 15.59
N THR A 39 -3.64 -8.29 14.84
CA THR A 39 -2.23 -8.52 14.50
C THR A 39 -1.34 -8.40 15.73
N TRP A 40 -1.42 -7.28 16.44
CA TRP A 40 -0.65 -7.06 17.66
C TRP A 40 -0.88 -8.16 18.69
N TRP A 41 -2.13 -8.56 18.89
CA TRP A 41 -2.46 -9.59 19.87
C TRP A 41 -2.07 -11.00 19.41
N GLU A 42 -2.52 -11.43 18.25
CA GLU A 42 -2.51 -12.85 17.85
C GLU A 42 -1.27 -13.25 17.06
N LYS A 43 -0.71 -12.31 16.29
CA LYS A 43 0.48 -12.57 15.47
C LYS A 43 1.74 -12.20 16.21
N ILE A 44 1.71 -11.13 17.00
CA ILE A 44 2.91 -10.58 17.62
C ILE A 44 3.02 -11.02 19.08
N TYR A 45 2.14 -10.54 19.96
CA TYR A 45 2.26 -10.73 21.41
C TYR A 45 2.06 -12.20 21.86
N CYS A 46 0.96 -12.84 21.47
CA CYS A 46 0.69 -14.23 21.88
C CYS A 46 1.80 -15.21 21.43
N PRO A 47 2.34 -15.13 20.20
CA PRO A 47 3.49 -15.95 19.83
C PRO A 47 4.78 -15.55 20.54
N TRP A 48 5.04 -14.25 20.73
CA TRP A 48 6.26 -13.76 21.40
C TRP A 48 6.39 -14.25 22.83
N THR A 49 5.30 -14.29 23.59
CA THR A 49 5.29 -14.83 24.97
C THR A 49 5.65 -16.32 25.07
N ILE A 50 5.64 -17.06 23.95
CA ILE A 50 6.01 -18.48 23.89
C ILE A 50 7.44 -18.66 23.37
N ASN A 51 7.83 -17.89 22.35
CA ASN A 51 9.07 -18.13 21.61
C ASN A 51 10.11 -17.01 21.73
N HIS A 52 9.76 -15.89 22.38
CA HIS A 52 10.58 -14.69 22.59
C HIS A 52 11.20 -14.12 21.30
N LYS A 53 10.56 -14.34 20.14
CA LYS A 53 11.07 -13.87 18.85
C LYS A 53 10.58 -12.44 18.55
N PRO A 54 11.48 -11.45 18.48
CA PRO A 54 11.07 -10.06 18.29
C PRO A 54 10.54 -9.82 16.87
N TRP A 55 9.64 -8.85 16.74
CA TRP A 55 9.06 -8.47 15.45
C TRP A 55 9.61 -7.16 14.90
N MET A 56 9.52 -6.98 13.59
CA MET A 56 9.72 -5.67 12.96
C MET A 56 8.36 -5.02 12.74
N TYR A 57 8.17 -3.81 13.25
CA TYR A 57 7.04 -2.97 12.92
C TYR A 57 7.49 -1.86 11.97
N VAL A 58 7.01 -1.89 10.75
CA VAL A 58 7.47 -1.02 9.68
C VAL A 58 6.43 0.07 9.45
N VAL A 59 6.86 1.31 9.66
CA VAL A 59 6.08 2.51 9.34
C VAL A 59 6.64 3.17 8.10
N ARG A 60 5.81 3.94 7.38
CA ARG A 60 6.25 4.61 6.16
C ARG A 60 7.20 5.78 6.46
N GLN A 61 6.80 6.66 7.37
CA GLN A 61 7.52 7.90 7.67
C GLN A 61 8.15 7.89 9.06
N SER A 62 9.35 8.44 9.21
CA SER A 62 10.05 8.51 10.50
C SER A 62 9.32 9.41 11.50
N VAL A 63 8.63 10.44 11.03
CA VAL A 63 7.82 11.34 11.86
C VAL A 63 6.62 10.65 12.51
N ALA A 64 6.18 9.49 11.97
CA ALA A 64 5.11 8.70 12.59
C ALA A 64 5.60 7.96 13.84
N ILE A 65 6.92 7.78 14.00
CA ILE A 65 7.51 7.13 15.16
C ILE A 65 7.50 8.11 16.34
N THR A 66 6.48 7.98 17.16
CA THR A 66 6.24 8.84 18.32
C THR A 66 6.00 8.00 19.57
N GLU A 67 6.09 8.64 20.73
CA GLU A 67 5.70 8.03 22.00
C GLU A 67 4.21 7.64 22.00
N ALA A 68 3.35 8.49 21.42
CA ALA A 68 1.93 8.20 21.29
C ALA A 68 1.66 6.92 20.47
N LEU A 69 2.39 6.68 19.38
CA LEU A 69 2.28 5.45 18.61
C LEU A 69 2.61 4.21 19.47
N ILE A 70 3.70 4.28 20.23
CA ILE A 70 4.15 3.15 21.06
C ILE A 70 3.16 2.92 22.22
N GLN A 71 2.66 3.99 22.83
CA GLN A 71 1.65 3.92 23.89
C GLN A 71 0.32 3.34 23.39
N ASP A 72 -0.14 3.72 22.21
CA ASP A 72 -1.39 3.18 21.64
C ASP A 72 -1.30 1.66 21.41
N ILE A 73 -0.12 1.16 21.01
CA ILE A 73 0.14 -0.28 20.91
C ILE A 73 0.11 -0.93 22.29
N GLU A 74 0.74 -0.32 23.30
CA GLU A 74 0.75 -0.81 24.68
C GLU A 74 -0.68 -0.90 25.25
N ASP A 75 -1.45 0.17 25.11
CA ASP A 75 -2.84 0.26 25.53
C ASP A 75 -3.69 -0.81 24.82
N THR A 76 -3.46 -0.98 23.52
CA THR A 76 -4.14 -2.01 22.73
C THR A 76 -3.86 -3.41 23.26
N LEU A 77 -2.61 -3.76 23.59
CA LEU A 77 -2.32 -5.07 24.17
C LEU A 77 -2.91 -5.22 25.59
N ASN A 78 -2.90 -4.15 26.39
CA ASN A 78 -3.44 -4.14 27.75
C ASN A 78 -4.97 -4.31 27.82
N LYS A 79 -5.70 -3.99 26.75
CA LYS A 79 -7.14 -4.33 26.61
C LYS A 79 -7.38 -5.84 26.71
N TRP A 80 -6.47 -6.65 26.18
CA TRP A 80 -6.61 -8.10 26.10
C TRP A 80 -5.86 -8.85 27.19
N SER A 81 -4.73 -8.29 27.66
CA SER A 81 -3.85 -8.93 28.63
C SER A 81 -4.40 -8.89 30.05
N ILE A 82 -4.34 -10.00 30.76
CA ILE A 82 -4.69 -10.08 32.19
C ILE A 82 -3.63 -9.39 33.04
N THR A 83 -2.36 -9.59 32.70
CA THR A 83 -1.22 -8.95 33.36
C THR A 83 -0.89 -7.64 32.65
N PRO A 84 -0.66 -6.53 33.38
CA PRO A 84 -0.19 -5.29 32.78
C PRO A 84 1.09 -5.52 31.97
N ILE A 85 1.11 -4.99 30.76
CA ILE A 85 2.27 -4.95 29.88
C ILE A 85 2.79 -3.52 29.94
N GLU A 86 4.09 -3.38 30.19
CA GLU A 86 4.77 -2.08 30.20
C GLU A 86 5.89 -2.10 29.16
N PHE A 87 5.94 -1.06 28.32
CA PHE A 87 7.01 -0.91 27.33
C PHE A 87 8.15 -0.04 27.85
N SER A 88 9.37 -0.43 27.51
CA SER A 88 10.55 0.41 27.67
C SER A 88 11.23 0.66 26.33
N TYR A 89 11.61 1.93 26.09
CA TYR A 89 12.24 2.38 24.85
C TYR A 89 13.02 3.70 25.07
N LYS A 90 14.00 3.96 24.21
CA LYS A 90 14.83 5.18 24.28
C LYS A 90 14.26 6.27 23.38
N LYS A 91 13.58 7.27 23.96
CA LYS A 91 12.99 8.42 23.22
C LYS A 91 13.96 9.13 22.27
N GLY A 92 15.24 9.17 22.63
CA GLY A 92 16.28 9.80 21.79
C GLY A 92 16.44 9.17 20.40
N THR A 93 16.03 7.92 20.18
CA THR A 93 16.22 7.22 18.89
C THR A 93 15.07 7.44 17.90
N PHE A 94 14.02 8.17 18.28
CA PHE A 94 12.88 8.44 17.38
C PHE A 94 13.34 9.14 16.09
N LYS A 95 14.27 10.09 16.22
CA LYS A 95 14.84 10.85 15.10
C LYS A 95 15.67 9.99 14.14
N ASP A 96 16.16 8.83 14.59
CA ASP A 96 16.96 7.92 13.77
C ASP A 96 16.09 7.07 12.83
N GLY A 97 14.77 7.07 13.06
CA GLY A 97 13.81 6.25 12.33
C GLY A 97 13.85 4.76 12.70
N ILE A 98 14.54 4.41 13.80
CA ILE A 98 14.65 3.06 14.34
C ILE A 98 14.50 3.11 15.86
N VAL A 99 13.57 2.33 16.40
CA VAL A 99 13.30 2.31 17.85
C VAL A 99 13.12 0.88 18.32
N ASP A 100 13.89 0.51 19.34
CA ASP A 100 13.69 -0.75 20.05
C ASP A 100 12.67 -0.57 21.17
N VAL A 101 11.66 -1.44 21.18
CA VAL A 101 10.64 -1.51 22.21
C VAL A 101 10.77 -2.85 22.92
N LYS A 102 10.91 -2.80 24.25
CA LYS A 102 11.13 -3.97 25.11
C LYS A 102 9.97 -4.15 26.09
N ILE A 103 9.79 -5.39 26.51
CA ILE A 103 8.99 -5.74 27.70
C ILE A 103 9.95 -6.33 28.73
N GLY A 104 10.11 -5.66 29.87
CA GLY A 104 11.24 -5.89 30.75
C GLY A 104 12.57 -5.65 30.02
N GLU A 105 13.49 -6.60 30.07
CA GLU A 105 14.79 -6.52 29.38
C GLU A 105 14.80 -7.11 27.96
N GLN A 106 13.71 -7.79 27.57
CA GLN A 106 13.65 -8.52 26.30
C GLN A 106 13.11 -7.65 25.17
N LEU A 107 13.78 -7.70 24.01
CA LEU A 107 13.28 -7.05 22.80
C LEU A 107 11.93 -7.67 22.39
N PHE A 108 10.91 -6.83 22.29
CA PHE A 108 9.58 -7.24 21.87
C PHE A 108 9.36 -6.94 20.39
N PHE A 109 9.56 -5.69 19.99
CA PHE A 109 9.61 -5.32 18.58
C PHE A 109 10.56 -4.15 18.32
N ARG A 110 10.97 -4.02 17.07
CA ARG A 110 11.71 -2.86 16.55
C ARG A 110 10.84 -2.11 15.55
N VAL A 111 10.63 -0.82 15.78
CA VAL A 111 10.01 0.07 14.81
C VAL A 111 11.06 0.50 13.80
N VAL A 112 10.76 0.42 12.50
CA VAL A 112 11.64 0.87 11.41
C VAL A 112 10.85 1.72 10.43
N SER A 113 11.34 2.93 10.15
CA SER A 113 10.79 3.76 9.09
C SER A 113 11.32 3.33 7.71
N LEU A 114 10.46 3.29 6.69
CA LEU A 114 10.88 3.14 5.29
C LEU A 114 11.45 4.45 4.70
N SER A 115 11.19 5.61 5.31
CA SER A 115 11.66 6.90 4.80
C SER A 115 13.16 7.13 4.99
N ILE A 116 13.82 6.42 5.91
CA ILE A 116 15.26 6.56 6.15
C ILE A 116 16.10 5.96 5.00
N PRO A 117 17.40 6.29 4.92
CA PRO A 117 18.29 5.71 3.91
C PRO A 117 18.32 4.17 3.95
N LEU A 118 18.30 3.53 2.79
CA LEU A 118 18.21 2.07 2.66
C LEU A 118 19.30 1.32 3.44
N GLN A 119 20.52 1.85 3.49
CA GLN A 119 21.61 1.26 4.28
C GLN A 119 21.26 1.16 5.76
N ARG A 120 20.56 2.16 6.34
CA ARG A 120 20.12 2.12 7.74
C ARG A 120 19.02 1.08 7.96
N ILE A 121 18.07 0.94 7.02
CA ILE A 121 17.04 -0.12 7.05
C ILE A 121 17.71 -1.51 7.08
N LYS A 122 18.74 -1.71 6.26
CA LYS A 122 19.51 -2.98 6.23
C LYS A 122 20.26 -3.25 7.54
N LEU A 123 20.77 -2.21 8.19
CA LEU A 123 21.43 -2.31 9.50
C LEU A 123 20.44 -2.57 10.65
N ALA A 124 19.16 -2.27 10.47
CA ALA A 124 18.12 -2.49 11.48
C ALA A 124 17.83 -3.97 11.80
N LYS A 125 18.58 -4.94 11.24
CA LYS A 125 18.38 -6.38 11.46
C LYS A 125 18.32 -6.74 12.95
N ILE A 126 17.42 -7.65 13.28
CA ILE A 126 17.29 -8.26 14.62
C ILE A 126 17.52 -9.77 14.49
N PRO A 127 18.31 -10.41 15.37
CA PRO A 127 18.46 -11.86 15.37
C PRO A 127 17.14 -12.58 15.65
N ASN A 128 16.95 -13.74 15.05
CA ASN A 128 15.80 -14.63 15.26
C ASN A 128 14.43 -13.93 15.19
N ILE A 129 14.26 -13.05 14.20
CA ILE A 129 13.03 -12.30 13.96
C ILE A 129 11.81 -13.26 13.88
N GLY A 130 10.68 -12.86 14.48
CA GLY A 130 9.42 -13.62 14.43
C GLY A 130 8.62 -13.35 13.15
N GLY A 131 8.58 -12.10 12.72
CA GLY A 131 7.82 -11.62 11.57
C GLY A 131 7.99 -10.13 11.35
N VAL A 132 7.34 -9.63 10.31
CA VAL A 132 7.28 -8.20 9.96
C VAL A 132 5.82 -7.79 9.85
N PHE A 133 5.49 -6.60 10.36
CA PHE A 133 4.16 -6.02 10.26
C PHE A 133 4.25 -4.60 9.69
N SER A 134 3.37 -4.27 8.74
CA SER A 134 3.16 -2.91 8.23
C SER A 134 1.67 -2.59 8.32
N ASP A 135 1.33 -1.55 9.05
CA ASP A 135 -0.04 -1.05 9.11
C ASP A 135 -0.23 0.11 8.12
N GLU A 136 -1.48 0.38 7.76
CA GLU A 136 -1.89 1.38 6.76
C GLU A 136 -1.01 1.39 5.50
N TYR A 137 -0.81 0.20 4.92
CA TYR A 137 0.06 0.05 3.74
C TYR A 137 -0.52 0.67 2.46
N ILE A 138 -1.83 0.90 2.42
CA ILE A 138 -2.52 1.67 1.38
C ILE A 138 -2.74 3.08 1.93
N ILE A 139 -2.22 4.08 1.24
CA ILE A 139 -2.38 5.49 1.64
C ILE A 139 -3.74 6.04 1.24
N ASP A 140 -4.19 7.07 1.95
CA ASP A 140 -5.27 7.92 1.47
C ASP A 140 -4.69 9.20 0.81
N PRO A 141 -4.58 9.28 -0.52
CA PRO A 141 -4.11 10.49 -1.18
C PRO A 141 -4.97 11.74 -0.90
N ARG A 142 -6.23 11.60 -0.47
CA ARG A 142 -7.09 12.76 -0.15
C ARG A 142 -6.64 13.50 1.10
N SER A 143 -5.95 12.83 2.01
CA SER A 143 -5.37 13.45 3.21
C SER A 143 -4.01 14.10 2.95
N GLY A 144 -3.53 14.10 1.69
CA GLY A 144 -2.22 14.62 1.31
C GLY A 144 -1.08 13.62 1.50
N GLU A 145 -1.37 12.38 1.92
CA GLU A 145 -0.37 11.33 2.01
C GLU A 145 0.16 10.89 0.65
N LYS A 146 1.41 10.43 0.64
CA LYS A 146 2.10 9.95 -0.57
C LYS A 146 2.92 8.70 -0.27
N TYR A 147 3.02 7.84 -1.27
CA TYR A 147 3.95 6.71 -1.25
C TYR A 147 5.38 7.23 -1.32
N LEU A 148 6.33 6.49 -0.75
CA LEU A 148 7.73 6.85 -0.86
C LEU A 148 8.26 6.60 -2.28
N PRO A 149 9.25 7.40 -2.73
CA PRO A 149 10.00 7.06 -3.94
C PRO A 149 10.61 5.66 -3.81
N ASN A 150 10.36 4.82 -4.82
CA ASN A 150 10.84 3.43 -4.88
C ASN A 150 10.43 2.58 -3.65
N GLU A 151 9.25 2.80 -3.07
CA GLU A 151 8.77 2.09 -1.87
C GLU A 151 8.82 0.55 -2.03
N ALA A 152 8.37 0.02 -3.18
CA ALA A 152 8.38 -1.40 -3.46
C ALA A 152 9.81 -1.99 -3.47
N PHE A 153 10.77 -1.27 -4.06
CA PHE A 153 12.18 -1.66 -4.03
C PHE A 153 12.73 -1.67 -2.60
N LYS A 154 12.42 -0.65 -1.80
CA LYS A 154 12.84 -0.62 -0.39
C LYS A 154 12.29 -1.81 0.40
N ILE A 155 11.03 -2.17 0.18
CA ILE A 155 10.39 -3.34 0.81
C ILE A 155 11.11 -4.64 0.40
N LYS A 156 11.38 -4.84 -0.90
CA LYS A 156 12.13 -6.02 -1.41
C LYS A 156 13.52 -6.14 -0.76
N GLU A 157 14.26 -5.03 -0.69
CA GLU A 157 15.61 -5.00 -0.14
C GLU A 157 15.64 -5.21 1.39
N ALA A 158 14.67 -4.63 2.10
CA ALA A 158 14.48 -4.84 3.54
C ALA A 158 14.15 -6.30 3.83
N TYR A 159 13.17 -6.87 3.11
CA TYR A 159 12.78 -8.27 3.26
C TYR A 159 13.95 -9.23 3.04
N THR A 160 14.68 -9.05 1.93
CA THR A 160 15.82 -9.89 1.57
C THR A 160 16.92 -9.85 2.63
N THR A 161 17.09 -8.69 3.29
CA THR A 161 18.06 -8.52 4.36
C THR A 161 17.58 -9.19 5.66
N TRP A 162 16.35 -8.92 6.10
CA TRP A 162 15.83 -9.44 7.36
C TRP A 162 15.53 -10.94 7.32
N ARG A 163 15.20 -11.49 6.13
CA ARG A 163 15.02 -12.93 5.93
C ARG A 163 16.26 -13.72 6.33
N ARG A 164 17.46 -13.16 6.21
CA ARG A 164 18.72 -13.83 6.62
C ARG A 164 18.82 -14.02 8.14
N SER A 165 18.12 -13.20 8.92
CA SER A 165 18.06 -13.31 10.38
C SER A 165 16.88 -14.18 10.85
N TYR A 166 16.09 -14.74 9.94
CA TYR A 166 14.95 -15.61 10.27
C TYR A 166 15.38 -17.07 10.35
N GLU A 167 15.26 -17.66 11.54
CA GLU A 167 15.63 -19.06 11.83
C GLU A 167 14.45 -20.02 11.78
N GLY A 168 13.24 -19.54 11.48
CA GLY A 168 12.06 -20.40 11.39
C GLY A 168 12.03 -21.26 10.12
N LYS A 169 11.21 -22.32 10.14
CA LYS A 169 10.95 -23.14 8.95
C LYS A 169 10.11 -22.35 7.94
N GLY A 170 10.55 -22.28 6.69
CA GLY A 170 9.83 -21.64 5.60
C GLY A 170 10.23 -20.18 5.37
N PHE A 171 9.23 -19.31 5.16
CA PHE A 171 9.44 -17.91 4.83
C PHE A 171 9.29 -17.01 6.05
N LEU A 172 10.13 -15.97 6.14
CA LEU A 172 9.82 -14.81 6.97
C LEU A 172 8.48 -14.24 6.47
N LYS A 173 7.51 -14.09 7.37
CA LYS A 173 6.19 -13.53 7.04
C LYS A 173 6.19 -12.03 7.23
N TRP A 174 5.70 -11.32 6.23
CA TRP A 174 5.39 -9.89 6.30
C TRP A 174 3.89 -9.71 6.12
N TYR A 175 3.23 -9.20 7.15
CA TYR A 175 1.82 -8.90 7.15
C TYR A 175 1.62 -7.41 6.89
N PHE A 176 0.75 -7.10 5.93
CA PHE A 176 0.34 -5.74 5.61
C PHE A 176 -1.14 -5.62 5.95
N ALA A 177 -1.50 -4.70 6.84
CA ALA A 177 -2.89 -4.35 7.11
C ALA A 177 -3.16 -2.97 6.54
N GLY A 178 -4.28 -2.82 5.84
CA GLY A 178 -4.64 -1.55 5.25
C GLY A 178 -6.12 -1.51 4.91
N ASN A 179 -6.64 -0.31 4.87
CA ASN A 179 -7.98 -0.09 4.41
C ASN A 179 -7.98 0.15 2.89
N PRO A 180 -9.01 -0.28 2.14
CA PRO A 180 -9.08 -0.15 0.70
C PRO A 180 -9.42 1.29 0.29
N TYR A 181 -8.52 2.25 0.53
CA TYR A 181 -8.70 3.62 0.03
C TYR A 181 -8.61 3.63 -1.50
N SER A 182 -7.64 2.89 -2.04
CA SER A 182 -7.40 2.66 -3.46
C SER A 182 -6.93 1.22 -3.67
N LEU A 183 -7.19 0.66 -4.84
CA LEU A 183 -6.58 -0.59 -5.31
C LEU A 183 -5.15 -0.38 -5.80
N PHE A 184 -4.73 0.88 -6.02
CA PHE A 184 -3.36 1.19 -6.37
C PHE A 184 -2.42 1.08 -5.16
N ASN A 185 -1.35 0.32 -5.36
CA ASN A 185 -0.22 0.28 -4.45
C ASN A 185 1.07 0.03 -5.25
N PRO A 186 2.19 0.75 -4.98
CA PRO A 186 3.44 0.56 -5.70
C PRO A 186 3.96 -0.88 -5.65
N VAL A 187 3.75 -1.59 -4.54
CA VAL A 187 4.13 -3.00 -4.39
C VAL A 187 3.31 -3.88 -5.32
N PHE A 188 2.02 -3.57 -5.49
CA PHE A 188 1.15 -4.31 -6.40
C PHE A 188 1.55 -4.10 -7.86
N VAL A 189 1.94 -2.88 -8.24
CA VAL A 189 2.46 -2.59 -9.58
C VAL A 189 3.77 -3.33 -9.84
N ASP A 190 4.70 -3.28 -8.90
CA ASP A 190 6.02 -3.90 -9.01
C ASP A 190 5.98 -5.43 -9.03
N TRP A 191 4.90 -6.04 -8.53
CA TRP A 191 4.66 -7.49 -8.56
C TRP A 191 3.61 -7.91 -9.58
N ASP A 192 3.29 -7.02 -10.52
CA ASP A 192 2.34 -7.25 -11.62
C ASP A 192 1.01 -7.86 -11.14
N VAL A 193 0.50 -7.35 -10.02
CA VAL A 193 -0.81 -7.74 -9.48
C VAL A 193 -1.90 -7.29 -10.45
N GLU A 194 -2.67 -8.25 -10.95
CA GLU A 194 -3.84 -7.98 -11.77
C GLU A 194 -4.99 -7.46 -10.90
N ILE A 195 -5.02 -6.15 -10.69
CA ILE A 195 -6.04 -5.47 -9.85
C ILE A 195 -7.47 -5.86 -10.26
N ASN A 196 -7.71 -6.07 -11.55
CA ASN A 196 -9.01 -6.48 -12.10
C ASN A 196 -9.45 -7.90 -11.67
N LYS A 197 -8.58 -8.70 -11.04
CA LYS A 197 -8.91 -10.01 -10.46
C LYS A 197 -9.21 -9.94 -8.95
N LEU A 198 -8.97 -8.81 -8.30
CA LEU A 198 -9.28 -8.63 -6.88
C LEU A 198 -10.80 -8.60 -6.66
N ARG A 199 -11.30 -9.40 -5.71
CA ARG A 199 -12.73 -9.51 -5.39
C ARG A 199 -12.92 -9.51 -3.88
N LYS A 200 -13.93 -8.77 -3.40
CA LYS A 200 -14.37 -8.78 -2.01
C LYS A 200 -14.71 -10.21 -1.56
N GLY A 201 -14.26 -10.59 -0.38
CA GLY A 201 -14.42 -11.90 0.24
C GLY A 201 -13.48 -12.98 -0.30
N GLN A 202 -12.57 -12.66 -1.22
CA GLN A 202 -11.71 -13.65 -1.88
C GLN A 202 -10.22 -13.33 -1.69
N ALA A 203 -9.41 -14.40 -1.74
CA ALA A 203 -7.96 -14.30 -1.77
C ALA A 203 -7.47 -14.35 -3.21
N TYR A 204 -6.60 -13.42 -3.58
CA TYR A 204 -5.82 -13.43 -4.81
C TYR A 204 -4.39 -13.86 -4.49
N VAL A 205 -3.94 -14.92 -5.12
CA VAL A 205 -2.68 -15.61 -4.78
C VAL A 205 -1.71 -15.45 -5.93
N GLY A 206 -0.55 -14.87 -5.65
CA GLY A 206 0.61 -14.86 -6.54
C GLY A 206 1.70 -15.80 -6.04
N ASP A 207 2.86 -15.74 -6.67
CA ASP A 207 4.00 -16.60 -6.30
C ASP A 207 4.52 -16.30 -4.90
N MET A 208 4.75 -15.01 -4.62
CA MET A 208 5.34 -14.53 -3.37
C MET A 208 4.32 -13.87 -2.43
N PHE A 209 3.08 -13.68 -2.87
CA PHE A 209 2.11 -12.93 -2.10
C PHE A 209 0.73 -13.57 -2.08
N VAL A 210 -0.05 -13.18 -1.09
CA VAL A 210 -1.49 -13.36 -1.07
C VAL A 210 -2.15 -12.05 -0.64
N ILE A 211 -3.19 -11.64 -1.35
CA ILE A 211 -4.00 -10.46 -1.05
C ILE A 211 -5.41 -10.95 -0.71
N TYR A 212 -5.91 -10.63 0.46
CA TYR A 212 -7.28 -10.94 0.86
C TYR A 212 -8.07 -9.66 1.02
N TRP A 213 -9.12 -9.52 0.20
CA TRP A 213 -10.05 -8.40 0.31
C TRP A 213 -11.18 -8.81 1.24
N GLY A 214 -11.03 -8.56 2.54
CA GLY A 214 -12.04 -8.95 3.53
C GLY A 214 -13.32 -8.14 3.45
N VAL A 215 -14.41 -8.74 3.91
CA VAL A 215 -15.74 -8.12 4.04
C VAL A 215 -16.10 -8.06 5.52
N LEU A 216 -16.76 -6.98 5.93
CA LEU A 216 -17.24 -6.83 7.29
C LEU A 216 -18.34 -7.86 7.58
N HIS A 217 -18.24 -8.57 8.71
CA HIS A 217 -19.27 -9.53 9.08
C HIS A 217 -20.62 -8.82 9.26
N PRO A 218 -21.75 -9.35 8.75
CA PRO A 218 -23.04 -8.65 8.78
C PRO A 218 -23.49 -8.25 10.19
N GLU A 219 -23.24 -9.11 11.18
CA GLU A 219 -23.56 -8.83 12.57
C GLU A 219 -22.72 -7.67 13.13
N LEU A 220 -21.42 -7.64 12.84
CA LEU A 220 -20.54 -6.57 13.28
C LEU A 220 -20.93 -5.24 12.62
N LYS A 221 -21.26 -5.27 11.32
CA LYS A 221 -21.78 -4.11 10.60
C LYS A 221 -23.02 -3.52 11.29
N LYS A 222 -23.98 -4.37 11.67
CA LYS A 222 -25.18 -3.93 12.40
C LYS A 222 -24.83 -3.26 13.73
N GLN A 223 -23.95 -3.88 14.52
CA GLN A 223 -23.52 -3.32 15.81
C GLN A 223 -22.84 -1.95 15.66
N LEU A 224 -22.02 -1.77 14.62
CA LEU A 224 -21.32 -0.51 14.36
C LEU A 224 -22.26 0.60 13.92
N LEU A 225 -23.22 0.30 13.05
CA LEU A 225 -24.24 1.26 12.59
C LEU A 225 -25.18 1.71 13.73
N GLU A 226 -25.43 0.84 14.71
CA GLU A 226 -26.23 1.19 15.89
C GLU A 226 -25.45 2.10 16.85
N LYS A 227 -24.14 1.84 17.05
CA LYS A 227 -23.31 2.52 18.04
C LYS A 227 -22.74 3.86 17.57
N ASN A 228 -22.47 4.03 16.28
CA ASN A 228 -21.82 5.22 15.77
C ASN A 228 -22.77 6.04 14.88
N PRO A 229 -23.22 7.23 15.35
CA PRO A 229 -24.17 8.06 14.61
C PRO A 229 -23.59 8.65 13.32
N PHE A 230 -22.27 8.77 13.18
CA PHE A 230 -21.63 9.36 12.00
C PHE A 230 -21.84 8.54 10.72
N TYR A 231 -22.07 7.23 10.83
CA TYR A 231 -22.38 6.37 9.68
C TYR A 231 -23.76 6.63 9.03
N LYS A 232 -24.59 7.48 9.64
CA LYS A 232 -25.91 7.83 9.09
C LYS A 232 -25.88 9.04 8.16
N PHE A 233 -24.78 9.81 8.16
CA PHE A 233 -24.75 11.13 7.54
C PHE A 233 -23.71 11.28 6.41
N ASP A 234 -22.79 10.32 6.26
CA ASP A 234 -21.74 10.37 5.26
C ASP A 234 -21.71 9.07 4.44
N GLU A 235 -22.30 9.11 3.25
CA GLU A 235 -22.42 7.96 2.36
C GLU A 235 -21.04 7.48 1.85
N GLU A 236 -20.13 8.41 1.56
CA GLU A 236 -18.80 8.08 1.03
C GLU A 236 -17.91 7.45 2.11
N TYR A 237 -17.89 8.05 3.31
CA TYR A 237 -17.21 7.48 4.46
C TYR A 237 -17.78 6.10 4.82
N THR A 238 -19.11 5.95 4.77
CA THR A 238 -19.77 4.67 5.05
C THR A 238 -19.41 3.59 4.01
N GLN A 239 -19.37 3.93 2.72
CA GLN A 239 -18.98 2.98 1.66
C GLN A 239 -17.55 2.45 1.84
N TYR A 240 -16.61 3.33 2.19
CA TYR A 240 -15.24 2.91 2.49
C TYR A 240 -15.17 2.12 3.82
N ALA A 241 -15.72 2.68 4.91
CA ALA A 241 -15.55 2.15 6.25
C ALA A 241 -16.34 0.86 6.52
N MET A 242 -17.47 0.66 5.83
CA MET A 242 -18.35 -0.51 5.99
C MET A 242 -18.28 -1.47 4.81
N GLU A 243 -18.35 -0.97 3.57
CA GLU A 243 -18.35 -1.84 2.40
C GLU A 243 -16.93 -2.17 1.91
N GLY A 244 -15.92 -1.43 2.36
CA GLY A 244 -14.54 -1.61 1.92
C GLY A 244 -14.37 -1.30 0.43
N THR A 245 -15.07 -0.28 -0.07
CA THR A 245 -14.96 0.19 -1.45
C THR A 245 -13.77 1.13 -1.59
N ALA A 246 -13.03 0.99 -2.70
CA ALA A 246 -11.92 1.87 -3.08
C ALA A 246 -12.44 3.23 -3.55
N VAL A 247 -12.84 4.07 -2.60
CA VAL A 247 -13.48 5.38 -2.85
C VAL A 247 -12.60 6.34 -3.64
N ASN A 248 -11.26 6.20 -3.57
CA ASN A 248 -10.36 7.05 -4.35
C ASN A 248 -10.35 6.70 -5.84
N ASP A 249 -10.80 5.50 -6.20
CA ASP A 249 -10.80 5.03 -7.57
C ASP A 249 -12.13 5.28 -8.30
N ALA A 250 -13.20 5.64 -7.55
CA ALA A 250 -14.57 5.68 -8.06
C ALA A 250 -14.79 6.62 -9.26
N ASN A 251 -14.00 7.69 -9.36
CA ASN A 251 -14.10 8.69 -10.42
C ASN A 251 -13.09 8.48 -11.57
N ILE A 252 -12.29 7.41 -11.53
CA ILE A 252 -11.31 7.12 -12.57
C ILE A 252 -12.02 6.51 -13.77
N ARG A 253 -11.81 7.10 -14.95
CA ARG A 253 -12.41 6.63 -16.21
C ARG A 253 -11.58 5.47 -16.77
N LEU A 254 -12.03 4.26 -16.50
CA LEU A 254 -11.39 3.03 -16.99
C LEU A 254 -12.10 2.51 -18.23
N GLY A 255 -11.36 1.93 -19.18
CA GLY A 255 -11.96 1.37 -20.38
C GLY A 255 -11.00 0.65 -21.33
N VAL A 256 -11.57 0.04 -22.36
CA VAL A 256 -10.83 -0.53 -23.49
C VAL A 256 -10.61 0.57 -24.53
N MET A 257 -9.43 0.58 -25.16
CA MET A 257 -9.12 1.56 -26.21
C MET A 257 -10.14 1.45 -27.36
N PRO A 258 -10.88 2.52 -27.68
CA PRO A 258 -11.80 2.51 -28.82
C PRO A 258 -11.04 2.44 -30.15
N PRO A 259 -11.72 2.07 -31.26
CA PRO A 259 -11.14 2.17 -32.59
C PRO A 259 -10.78 3.64 -32.92
N ASN A 260 -9.81 3.83 -33.81
CA ASN A 260 -9.34 5.14 -34.32
C ASN A 260 -8.43 5.97 -33.40
N TYR A 261 -8.00 5.42 -32.28
CA TYR A 261 -6.96 6.01 -31.45
C TYR A 261 -5.58 5.73 -32.06
N GLN A 262 -4.76 6.76 -32.18
CA GLN A 262 -3.38 6.63 -32.66
C GLN A 262 -2.40 7.07 -31.58
N LEU A 263 -1.29 6.33 -31.45
CA LEU A 263 -0.23 6.68 -30.52
C LEU A 263 0.36 8.04 -30.91
N GLN A 264 0.20 9.02 -30.03
CA GLN A 264 0.68 10.37 -30.25
C GLN A 264 2.10 10.56 -29.71
N PHE A 265 2.36 10.08 -28.50
CA PHE A 265 3.67 10.08 -27.86
C PHE A 265 3.75 9.07 -26.72
N VAL A 266 4.98 8.80 -26.25
CA VAL A 266 5.24 7.89 -25.12
C VAL A 266 5.88 8.69 -23.99
N LEU A 267 5.35 8.51 -22.79
CA LEU A 267 5.94 9.00 -21.55
C LEU A 267 6.69 7.85 -20.88
N ARG A 268 7.89 8.11 -20.35
CA ARG A 268 8.63 7.15 -19.56
C ARG A 268 8.76 7.63 -18.12
N TYR A 269 8.39 6.77 -17.19
CA TYR A 269 8.44 7.03 -15.76
C TYR A 269 8.68 5.74 -14.99
N GLN A 270 9.67 5.74 -14.10
CA GLN A 270 10.08 4.58 -13.30
C GLN A 270 10.27 3.32 -14.16
N LYS A 271 10.99 3.45 -15.28
CA LYS A 271 11.24 2.38 -16.27
C LYS A 271 10.00 1.80 -16.97
N LYS A 272 8.79 2.29 -16.70
CA LYS A 272 7.57 1.91 -17.44
C LYS A 272 7.35 2.91 -18.58
N ASN A 273 6.95 2.39 -19.73
CA ASN A 273 6.57 3.21 -20.89
C ASN A 273 5.04 3.32 -20.92
N ILE A 274 4.52 4.54 -21.02
CA ILE A 274 3.09 4.83 -21.07
C ILE A 274 2.78 5.46 -22.42
N GLY A 275 2.01 4.75 -23.24
CA GLY A 275 1.54 5.25 -24.51
C GLY A 275 0.35 6.18 -24.32
N ILE A 276 0.45 7.38 -24.89
CA ILE A 276 -0.63 8.35 -24.95
C ILE A 276 -1.23 8.34 -26.35
N PHE A 277 -2.45 7.86 -26.45
CA PHE A 277 -3.17 7.72 -27.70
C PHE A 277 -4.21 8.81 -27.81
N LYS A 278 -4.35 9.41 -29.00
CA LYS A 278 -5.34 10.46 -29.26
C LYS A 278 -6.32 9.98 -30.32
N ASN A 279 -7.59 10.33 -30.13
CA ASN A 279 -8.61 10.16 -31.16
C ASN A 279 -8.43 11.22 -32.26
N ASN A 280 -8.29 10.78 -33.51
CA ASN A 280 -8.06 11.66 -34.66
C ASN A 280 -9.35 12.13 -35.36
N TYR A 281 -10.51 11.59 -35.01
CA TYR A 281 -11.77 11.84 -35.74
C TYR A 281 -12.78 12.71 -34.99
N ILE A 282 -12.54 12.99 -33.70
CA ILE A 282 -13.48 13.75 -32.86
C ILE A 282 -12.76 14.98 -32.32
N GLU A 283 -12.99 16.14 -32.94
CA GLU A 283 -12.47 17.43 -32.47
C GLU A 283 -13.16 17.91 -31.19
N ASP A 284 -14.43 17.51 -31.02
CA ASP A 284 -15.29 17.92 -29.92
C ASP A 284 -15.97 16.68 -29.30
N LEU A 285 -15.53 16.31 -28.10
CA LEU A 285 -16.26 15.63 -27.00
C LEU A 285 -15.33 14.73 -26.16
N GLN A 286 -15.90 14.31 -25.03
CA GLN A 286 -15.36 13.43 -24.00
C GLN A 286 -14.42 12.33 -24.55
N ASP A 287 -13.39 11.95 -23.78
CA ASP A 287 -12.45 10.85 -24.07
C ASP A 287 -11.39 11.12 -25.14
N LYS A 288 -10.96 12.37 -25.29
CA LYS A 288 -9.93 12.77 -26.26
C LYS A 288 -8.64 11.93 -26.24
N TYR A 289 -8.26 11.40 -25.08
CA TYR A 289 -7.05 10.61 -24.90
C TYR A 289 -7.32 9.26 -24.23
N TYR A 290 -6.51 8.28 -24.62
CA TYR A 290 -6.43 6.97 -23.99
C TYR A 290 -4.99 6.67 -23.56
N CYS A 291 -4.82 6.13 -22.35
CA CYS A 291 -3.51 5.81 -21.79
C CYS A 291 -3.38 4.31 -21.48
N GLN A 292 -2.25 3.72 -21.84
CA GLN A 292 -1.88 2.35 -21.43
C GLN A 292 -0.37 2.16 -21.30
N PHE A 293 0.05 1.20 -20.48
CA PHE A 293 1.43 0.73 -20.51
C PHE A 293 1.76 0.05 -21.85
N LEU A 294 3.00 0.22 -22.31
CA LEU A 294 3.55 -0.40 -23.51
C LEU A 294 4.71 -1.31 -23.12
N ASP A 295 4.63 -2.58 -23.53
CA ASP A 295 5.71 -3.56 -23.32
C ASP A 295 6.91 -3.24 -24.22
N GLU A 296 6.64 -2.84 -25.47
CA GLU A 296 7.65 -2.46 -26.44
C GLU A 296 7.35 -1.09 -27.04
N VAL A 297 8.42 -0.30 -27.25
CA VAL A 297 8.32 1.00 -27.93
C VAL A 297 9.18 0.94 -29.19
N SER A 298 8.55 1.19 -30.34
CA SER A 298 9.27 1.23 -31.62
C SER A 298 10.42 2.22 -31.58
N ALA A 299 11.59 1.82 -32.10
CA ALA A 299 12.81 2.63 -32.11
C ALA A 299 12.62 4.02 -32.78
N ARG A 300 11.64 4.18 -33.68
CA ARG A 300 11.39 5.45 -34.38
C ARG A 300 10.51 6.45 -33.60
N ARG A 301 10.09 6.13 -32.37
CA ARG A 301 9.17 6.96 -31.60
C ARG A 301 9.89 7.89 -30.64
N THR A 302 9.35 9.09 -30.49
CA THR A 302 9.75 10.07 -29.48
C THR A 302 9.29 9.61 -28.09
N ILE A 303 10.21 9.62 -27.13
CA ILE A 303 9.97 9.28 -25.72
C ILE A 303 10.28 10.51 -24.89
N TYR A 304 9.32 10.97 -24.10
CA TYR A 304 9.52 12.04 -23.12
C TYR A 304 9.81 11.44 -21.75
N CYS A 305 10.90 11.88 -21.13
CA CYS A 305 11.30 11.47 -19.79
C CYS A 305 11.20 12.67 -18.83
N PHE A 306 10.75 12.42 -17.61
CA PHE A 306 10.60 13.46 -16.57
C PHE A 306 11.62 13.33 -15.44
N ASP A 307 12.41 12.26 -15.43
CA ASP A 307 13.51 12.04 -14.50
C ASP A 307 14.79 11.77 -15.31
N PHE A 308 15.91 12.36 -14.89
CA PHE A 308 17.22 12.11 -15.49
C PHE A 308 17.61 10.63 -15.43
N SER A 309 17.19 9.93 -14.37
CA SER A 309 17.42 8.48 -14.23
C SER A 309 16.61 7.62 -15.21
N ASP A 310 15.57 8.19 -15.82
CA ASP A 310 14.76 7.56 -16.86
C ASP A 310 15.21 7.96 -18.28
N MET A 311 16.24 8.81 -18.44
CA MET A 311 16.80 9.12 -19.75
C MET A 311 17.32 7.84 -20.43
N MET A 312 16.93 7.67 -21.68
CA MET A 312 17.50 6.69 -22.59
C MET A 312 18.11 7.39 -23.81
N ASP A 313 18.86 6.63 -24.60
CA ASP A 313 19.20 7.05 -25.96
C ASP A 313 17.94 7.57 -26.66
N ARG A 314 18.00 8.78 -27.22
CA ARG A 314 16.90 9.51 -27.91
C ARG A 314 15.88 10.22 -27.02
N THR A 315 16.20 10.45 -25.75
CA THR A 315 15.47 11.47 -24.98
C THR A 315 15.76 12.85 -25.59
N ILE A 316 14.71 13.61 -25.92
CA ILE A 316 14.84 14.94 -26.53
C ILE A 316 14.35 16.03 -25.58
N LEU A 317 14.94 17.22 -25.72
CA LEU A 317 14.43 18.43 -25.07
C LEU A 317 13.19 18.89 -25.85
N LEU A 318 12.09 19.13 -25.14
CA LEU A 318 10.79 19.41 -25.74
C LEU A 318 10.84 20.62 -26.68
N SER A 319 10.51 20.40 -27.95
CA SER A 319 10.30 21.46 -28.94
C SER A 319 9.01 22.25 -28.62
N LEU A 320 8.81 23.41 -29.28
CA LEU A 320 7.59 24.22 -29.09
C LEU A 320 6.31 23.42 -29.39
N ASP A 321 6.29 22.66 -30.50
CA ASP A 321 5.16 21.83 -30.90
C ASP A 321 4.88 20.71 -29.89
N GLU A 322 5.93 20.15 -29.28
CA GLU A 322 5.82 19.08 -28.29
C GLU A 322 5.29 19.60 -26.96
N ARG A 323 5.70 20.82 -26.57
CA ARG A 323 5.12 21.53 -25.43
C ARG A 323 3.63 21.78 -25.63
N GLU A 324 3.22 22.19 -26.83
CA GLU A 324 1.80 22.39 -27.14
C GLU A 324 1.00 21.08 -27.05
N LYS A 325 1.55 19.98 -27.58
CA LYS A 325 0.94 18.64 -27.47
C LYS A 325 0.77 18.21 -26.02
N LEU A 326 1.80 18.39 -25.20
CA LEU A 326 1.75 18.08 -23.76
C LEU A 326 0.75 18.99 -23.04
N GLN A 327 0.70 20.28 -23.38
CA GLN A 327 -0.26 21.22 -22.81
C GLN A 327 -1.71 20.82 -23.11
N ARG A 328 -2.01 20.39 -24.34
CA ARG A 328 -3.34 19.87 -24.72
C ARG A 328 -3.71 18.59 -23.95
N PHE A 329 -2.73 17.72 -23.70
CA PHE A 329 -2.93 16.54 -22.87
C PHE A 329 -3.17 16.92 -21.41
N LYS A 330 -2.37 17.84 -20.85
CA LYS A 330 -2.52 18.41 -19.50
C LYS A 330 -3.91 19.01 -19.29
N GLU A 331 -4.41 19.76 -20.26
CA GLU A 331 -5.76 20.32 -20.22
C GLU A 331 -6.85 19.24 -20.22
N SER A 332 -6.63 18.14 -20.93
CA SER A 332 -7.58 17.02 -20.99
C SER A 332 -7.59 16.22 -19.69
N MET A 333 -6.43 16.03 -19.05
CA MET A 333 -6.34 15.52 -17.67
C MET A 333 -7.14 16.41 -16.71
N ARG A 334 -6.94 17.73 -16.75
CA ARG A 334 -7.68 18.70 -15.92
C ARG A 334 -9.19 18.66 -16.15
N LYS A 335 -9.62 18.47 -17.40
CA LYS A 335 -11.04 18.36 -17.79
C LYS A 335 -11.63 16.96 -17.56
N ARG A 336 -10.84 15.98 -17.07
CA ARG A 336 -11.24 14.58 -16.86
C ARG A 336 -11.77 13.90 -18.12
N THR A 337 -11.14 14.19 -19.27
CA THR A 337 -11.48 13.62 -20.57
C THR A 337 -10.47 12.58 -21.07
N VAL A 338 -9.71 11.99 -20.14
CA VAL A 338 -8.74 10.92 -20.44
C VAL A 338 -9.27 9.60 -19.88
N VAL A 339 -9.18 8.56 -20.70
CA VAL A 339 -9.54 7.17 -20.33
C VAL A 339 -8.26 6.37 -20.11
N PHE A 340 -8.27 5.49 -19.13
CA PHE A 340 -7.11 4.66 -18.76
C PHE A 340 -7.44 3.18 -18.93
N LYS A 341 -6.45 2.39 -19.35
CA LYS A 341 -6.58 0.93 -19.41
C LYS A 341 -6.88 0.30 -18.05
N ASP A 342 -6.18 0.79 -17.02
CA ASP A 342 -6.32 0.33 -15.64
C ASP A 342 -5.93 1.44 -14.65
N ILE A 343 -6.16 1.16 -13.36
CA ILE A 343 -5.91 2.09 -12.25
C ILE A 343 -4.42 2.44 -12.12
N ASN A 344 -3.51 1.49 -12.40
CA ASN A 344 -2.07 1.73 -12.28
C ASN A 344 -1.60 2.78 -13.29
N VAL A 345 -2.11 2.71 -14.52
CA VAL A 345 -1.81 3.71 -15.56
C VAL A 345 -2.27 5.11 -15.13
N TYR A 346 -3.46 5.22 -14.52
CA TYR A 346 -3.96 6.51 -13.99
C TYR A 346 -2.99 7.12 -12.96
N TYR A 347 -2.61 6.37 -11.93
CA TYR A 347 -1.74 6.89 -10.88
C TYR A 347 -0.33 7.24 -11.38
N PHE A 348 0.21 6.50 -12.34
CA PHE A 348 1.47 6.86 -12.98
C PHE A 348 1.35 8.18 -13.76
N ILE A 349 0.25 8.38 -14.50
CA ILE A 349 0.01 9.63 -15.21
C ILE A 349 -0.22 10.80 -14.25
N GLU A 350 -0.91 10.61 -13.13
CA GLU A 350 -1.11 11.64 -12.10
C GLU A 350 0.21 12.12 -11.49
N GLU A 351 1.16 11.20 -11.24
CA GLU A 351 2.50 11.58 -10.76
C GLU A 351 3.29 12.35 -11.82
N ILE A 352 3.19 11.98 -13.10
CA ILE A 352 3.79 12.75 -14.18
C ILE A 352 3.11 14.11 -14.33
N TYR A 353 1.78 14.17 -14.24
CA TYR A 353 0.98 15.38 -14.40
C TYR A 353 1.33 16.47 -13.39
N LYS A 354 1.69 16.10 -12.16
CA LYS A 354 2.19 17.06 -11.15
C LYS A 354 3.52 17.71 -11.55
N ASN A 355 4.27 17.09 -12.45
CA ASN A 355 5.56 17.57 -12.95
C ASN A 355 5.47 18.19 -14.37
N LEU A 356 4.33 18.05 -15.05
CA LEU A 356 3.97 18.77 -16.28
C LEU A 356 3.55 20.20 -15.94
#